data_AF-A0A527FQV9-F1
#
_entry.id   AF-A0A527FQV9-F1
#
_cell.length_a   1.000
_cell.length_b   1.000
_cell.length_c   1.000
_cell.angle_alpha   90.00
_cell.angle_beta   90.00
_cell.angle_gamma   90.00
#
_symmetry.space_group_name_H-M   'P 1'
#
loop_
_entity.id
_entity.type
_entity.pdbx_description
1 polymer ?
#
loop_
_entity_poly.entity_id
_entity_poly.type
_entity_poly.pdbx_seq_one_letter_code
_entity_poly.pdbx_strand_id
1 'polypeptide(L)' 'SGGQHVNTTDSAVRITHLATGIAVACQAERSQHKNKAKAWEMLRSRLYEEELKKREAVANATEASKSDIGWGHQIR' A
#
# COMPACT_ATOMS: atom_id res chain seq x y z
N SER A 1 -6.05 25.47 10.58
CA SER A 1 -5.39 26.79 10.73
C SER A 1 -4.22 26.90 9.77
N GLY A 2 -4.41 27.55 8.62
CA GLY A 2 -3.36 27.82 7.64
C GLY A 2 -2.68 29.16 7.94
N GLY A 3 -1.54 29.12 8.63
CA GLY A 3 -0.73 30.31 8.86
C GLY A 3 0.10 30.66 7.62
N GLN A 4 0.55 31.91 7.52
CA GLN A 4 1.35 32.43 6.39
C GLN A 4 2.55 31.54 6.04
N HIS A 5 3.19 30.95 7.06
CA HIS A 5 4.28 29.99 6.90
C HIS A 5 3.92 28.71 6.11
N VAL A 6 2.67 28.27 6.10
CA VAL A 6 2.22 27.08 5.33
C VAL A 6 2.06 27.40 3.84
N ASN A 7 1.66 28.64 3.52
CA ASN A 7 1.45 29.08 2.15
C ASN A 7 2.75 29.55 1.46
N THR A 8 3.79 29.88 2.23
CA THR A 8 5.08 30.33 1.70
C THR A 8 6.11 29.21 1.62
N THR A 9 5.96 28.14 2.42
CA THR A 9 6.95 27.05 2.48
C THR A 9 6.39 25.76 1.88
N ASP A 10 6.97 25.32 0.77
CA ASP A 10 6.65 24.07 0.08
C ASP A 10 7.16 22.85 0.85
N SER A 11 6.45 22.51 1.92
CA SER A 11 6.78 21.38 2.80
C SER A 11 6.10 20.07 2.39
N ALA A 12 5.09 20.11 1.52
CA ALA A 12 4.35 18.93 1.07
C ALA A 12 5.23 18.04 0.18
N VAL A 13 5.22 16.73 0.42
CA VAL A 13 5.98 15.76 -0.38
C VAL A 13 5.04 14.72 -0.98
N ARG A 14 5.20 14.44 -2.27
CA ARG A 14 4.53 13.34 -2.98
C ARG A 14 5.57 12.40 -3.58
N ILE A 15 5.42 11.11 -3.32
CA ILE A 15 6.27 10.05 -3.86
C ILE A 15 5.38 9.07 -4.63
N THR A 16 5.81 8.73 -5.85
CA THR A 16 5.12 7.75 -6.69
C THR A 16 6.06 6.60 -6.98
N HIS A 17 5.65 5.38 -6.66
CA HIS A 17 6.38 4.18 -7.03
C HIS A 17 5.97 3.76 -8.44
N LEU A 18 6.88 3.92 -9.41
CA LEU A 18 6.58 3.73 -10.84
C LEU A 18 6.18 2.29 -11.18
N ALA A 19 6.80 1.29 -10.57
CA ALA A 19 6.56 -0.11 -10.92
C ALA A 19 5.18 -0.63 -10.47
N THR A 20 4.64 -0.12 -9.36
CA THR A 20 3.30 -0.52 -8.86
C THR A 20 2.22 0.56 -9.07
N GLY A 21 2.60 1.76 -9.50
CA GLY A 21 1.68 2.91 -9.64
C GLY A 21 1.21 3.52 -8.31
N ILE A 22 1.69 3.05 -7.16
CA ILE A 22 1.24 3.53 -5.84
C ILE A 22 1.81 4.91 -5.58
N ALA A 23 0.93 5.88 -5.36
CA ALA A 23 1.30 7.23 -4.94
C ALA A 23 0.97 7.47 -3.46
N VAL A 24 1.88 8.16 -2.77
CA VAL A 24 1.73 8.58 -1.37
C VAL A 24 2.07 10.07 -1.26
N ALA A 25 1.30 10.80 -0.45
CA ALA A 25 1.56 12.19 -0.14
C ALA A 25 1.61 12.41 1.39
N CYS A 26 2.50 13.28 1.84
CA CYS A 26 2.64 13.66 3.24
C CYS A 26 2.85 15.18 3.38
N GLN A 27 2.06 15.81 4.24
CA GLN A 27 2.13 17.24 4.58
C GLN A 27 1.95 17.47 6.10
N ALA A 28 2.28 16.46 6.91
CA ALA A 28 2.00 16.47 8.34
C ALA A 28 2.86 17.49 9.11
N GLU A 29 4.10 17.73 8.65
CA GLU A 29 5.07 18.58 9.33
C GLU A 29 5.48 19.78 8.49
N ARG A 30 6.06 20.79 9.15
CA ARG A 30 6.61 21.98 8.49
C ARG A 30 7.89 21.70 7.68
N SER A 31 8.59 20.59 7.97
CA SER A 31 9.84 20.22 7.31
C SER A 31 9.61 19.22 6.18
N GLN A 32 10.06 19.57 4.97
CA GLN A 32 10.00 18.67 3.82
C GLN A 32 10.72 17.34 4.07
N HIS A 33 11.85 17.35 4.80
CA HIS A 33 12.66 16.15 5.02
C HIS A 33 11.94 15.14 5.91
N LYS A 34 11.24 15.64 6.93
CA LYS A 34 10.42 14.81 7.81
C LYS A 34 9.19 14.27 7.08
N ASN A 35 8.55 15.08 6.25
CA ASN A 35 7.47 14.63 5.38
C ASN A 35 7.95 13.58 4.37
N LYS A 36 9.16 13.72 3.82
CA LYS A 36 9.78 12.73 2.94
C LYS A 36 10.06 11.41 3.66
N ALA A 37 10.61 11.44 4.87
CA ALA A 37 10.83 10.24 5.67
C ALA A 37 9.53 9.49 5.97
N LYS A 38 8.48 10.21 6.40
CA LYS A 38 7.15 9.63 6.63
C LYS A 38 6.52 9.09 5.35
N ALA A 39 6.64 9.81 4.23
CA ALA A 39 6.14 9.34 2.94
C ALA A 39 6.81 8.02 2.51
N TRP A 40 8.10 7.83 2.82
CA TRP A 40 8.79 6.56 2.59
C TRP A 40 8.32 5.43 3.49
N GLU A 41 8.04 5.69 4.77
CA GLU A 41 7.44 4.70 5.68
C GLU A 41 6.05 4.26 5.19
N MET A 42 5.20 5.21 4.84
CA MET A 42 3.88 4.94 4.27
C MET A 42 3.96 4.15 2.97
N LEU A 43 4.89 4.50 2.07
CA LEU A 43 5.07 3.79 0.81
C LEU A 43 5.50 2.34 1.03
N ARG A 44 6.43 2.09 1.99
CA ARG A 44 6.84 0.74 2.36
C ARG A 44 5.67 -0.09 2.91
N SER A 45 4.83 0.48 3.78
CA SER A 45 3.62 -0.20 4.28
C SER A 45 2.70 -0.61 3.13
N ARG A 46 2.41 0.32 2.21
CA ARG A 46 1.52 0.04 1.08
C ARG A 46 2.07 -1.01 0.13
N LEU A 47 3.38 -1.00 -0.14
CA LEU A 47 4.01 -2.03 -0.96
C LEU A 47 3.93 -3.41 -0.30
N TYR A 48 4.10 -3.47 1.02
CA TYR A 48 3.97 -4.71 1.77
C TYR A 48 2.53 -5.24 1.76
N GLU A 49 1.55 -4.37 2.00
CA GLU A 49 0.12 -4.73 1.94
C GLU A 49 -0.29 -5.25 0.56
N GLU A 50 0.19 -4.63 -0.51
CA GLU A 50 -0.08 -5.08 -1.88
C GLU A 50 0.55 -6.44 -2.19
N GLU A 51 1.76 -6.70 -1.69
CA GLU A 51 2.40 -8.00 -1.83
C GLU A 51 1.66 -9.09 -1.05
N LEU A 52 1.19 -8.79 0.17
CA LEU A 52 0.39 -9.72 0.97
C LEU A 52 -0.92 -10.07 0.27
N LYS A 53 -1.65 -9.07 -0.23
CA LYS A 53 -2.88 -9.28 -1.00
C LYS A 53 -2.66 -10.15 -2.23
N LYS A 54 -1.55 -9.97 -2.95
CA LYS A 54 -1.22 -10.83 -4.10
C LYS A 54 -1.03 -12.28 -3.71
N ARG A 55 -0.32 -12.54 -2.59
CA ARG A 55 -0.11 -13.90 -2.07
C ARG A 55 -1.42 -14.54 -1.63
N GLU A 56 -2.26 -13.80 -0.91
CA GLU A 56 -3.58 -14.26 -0.49
C GLU A 56 -4.49 -14.55 -1.69
N ALA A 57 -4.48 -13.70 -2.73
CA ALA A 57 -5.25 -13.93 -3.94
C ALA A 57 -4.83 -15.22 -4.67
N VAL A 58 -3.52 -15.51 -4.74
CA VAL A 58 -3.01 -16.76 -5.33
C VAL A 58 -3.40 -17.98 -4.49
N ALA A 59 -3.29 -17.88 -3.17
CA ALA A 59 -3.72 -18.94 -2.26
C ALA A 59 -5.22 -19.21 -2.39
N ASN A 60 -6.06 -18.16 -2.37
CA ASN A 60 -7.50 -18.27 -2.54
C ASN A 60 -7.89 -18.85 -3.90
N ALA A 61 -7.19 -18.49 -4.99
CA ALA A 61 -7.42 -19.10 -6.30
C ALA A 61 -7.10 -20.60 -6.30
N THR A 62 -6.06 -21.00 -5.57
CA THR A 62 -5.68 -22.42 -5.41
C THR A 62 -6.72 -23.17 -4.58
N GLU A 63 -7.17 -22.61 -3.45
CA GLU A 63 -8.19 -23.23 -2.61
C GLU A 63 -9.56 -23.26 -3.32
N ALA A 64 -9.94 -22.23 -4.06
CA ALA A 64 -11.16 -22.23 -4.88
C ALA A 64 -11.12 -23.24 -6.03
N SER A 65 -9.92 -23.61 -6.50
CA SER A 65 -9.75 -24.70 -7.48
C SER A 65 -9.91 -26.09 -6.86
N LYS A 66 -9.78 -26.22 -5.53
CA LYS A 66 -10.11 -27.47 -4.84
C LYS A 66 -11.63 -27.57 -4.79
N SER A 67 -12.17 -28.57 -5.47
CA SER A 67 -13.60 -28.84 -5.51
C SER A 67 -14.19 -28.99 -4.11
N ASP A 68 -15.46 -28.63 -3.97
CA ASP A 68 -16.24 -28.85 -2.75
C ASP A 68 -16.05 -30.30 -2.26
N ILE A 69 -15.65 -30.46 -0.99
CA ILE A 69 -15.47 -31.76 -0.34
C ILE A 69 -16.87 -32.31 -0.02
N GLY A 70 -17.66 -32.55 -1.06
CA GLY A 70 -18.96 -33.19 -0.98
C GLY A 70 -18.80 -34.71 -0.94
N TRP A 71 -19.78 -35.38 -0.33
CA TRP A 71 -19.82 -36.83 -0.06
C TRP A 71 -19.64 -37.75 -1.30
N GLY A 72 -19.54 -37.20 -2.52
CA GLY A 72 -19.24 -37.92 -3.77
C GLY A 72 -17.81 -37.77 -4.30
N HIS A 73 -16.92 -37.01 -3.64
CA HIS A 73 -15.53 -36.83 -4.08
C HIS A 73 -14.63 -37.97 -3.56
N GLN A 74 -14.91 -39.21 -3.96
CA GLN A 74 -14.06 -40.36 -3.67
C GLN A 74 -12.91 -40.42 -4.68
N ILE A 75 -11.69 -40.24 -4.20
CA ILE A 75 -10.46 -40.51 -4.96
C ILE A 75 -10.15 -41.99 -4.75
N ARG A 76 -10.01 -42.75 -5.85
CA ARG A 76 -9.61 -44.16 -5.82
C ARG A 76 -8.12 -44.29 -5.47
#